data_AF-A0A5J4WNA4-F1
#
_entry.id   AF-A0A5J4WNA4-F1
#
_cell.length_a   1.000
_cell.length_b   1.000
_cell.length_c   1.000
_cell.angle_alpha   90.00
_cell.angle_beta   90.00
_cell.angle_gamma   90.00
#
_symmetry.space_group_name_H-M   'P 1'
#
loop_
_entity.id
_entity.type
_entity.pdbx_description
1 polymer ?
#
loop_
_entity_poly.entity_id
_entity_poly.type
_entity_poly.pdbx_seq_one_letter_code
_entity_poly.pdbx_strand_id
1 'polypeptide(L)'
;MQFLEKVEIQDRINQWTENQTFPLNSTKTAKQQFSEYRTYLAQLLVEVAGASAEERLIVAQHGAFNELVNILRWAREQDKDISRPLQEWICESVENIIDNNISSAEIAFQTEILIELQNLLENILPLEEVKFVHADALKLFTTYGRTDEQQKIMYDMGLTQTFLKTMKSKNSGVVEKSSAAIINMMIYDDNIMDKKELHKNFSECEQKGIISSLFQDGIINGKSDNAKQTSAYGLGWLFKTKELPNNMKSDVIKQLKSAMKNQTRVIQMNSSNALSILAWNQQSQKLTMKQEKYFQPLIHLLKCEDDEDVLVYITLFMALFIVNMKHSGQIGQKDEFLSVMEKIGGLQQLVKIFVNDDADQNQEIKKYVSIVIGQLHKAQKVPDQFRSALIDSLKQMAFDKDDEFVYLSGLVLARLSECNENIADIVAGDLDFIEQYISRTAYSTIEQGMLLALNLLNFGSEDVKNKVKAAVPRNIVRQLIRSQEEDELFQQDGLVLTAVLLNDILQFIS
;
A
#
# COMPACT_ATOMS: atom_id res chain seq x y z
N MET A 1 -26.08 1.38 -19.06
CA MET A 1 -27.51 1.11 -19.35
C MET A 1 -27.83 0.96 -20.83
N GLN A 2 -27.30 1.79 -21.76
CA GLN A 2 -27.58 1.69 -23.21
C GLN A 2 -27.13 0.37 -23.90
N PHE A 3 -26.27 -0.43 -23.27
CA PHE A 3 -25.78 -1.68 -23.86
C PHE A 3 -26.78 -2.83 -23.78
N LEU A 4 -27.67 -2.84 -22.78
CA LEU A 4 -28.73 -3.86 -22.60
C LEU A 4 -29.83 -3.76 -23.67
N GLU A 5 -29.83 -2.70 -24.49
CA GLU A 5 -30.79 -2.53 -25.58
C GLU A 5 -30.35 -3.20 -26.88
N LYS A 6 -29.14 -3.77 -26.94
CA LYS A 6 -28.67 -4.49 -28.14
C LYS A 6 -29.46 -5.79 -28.32
N VAL A 7 -30.08 -5.94 -29.49
CA VAL A 7 -30.92 -7.10 -29.85
C VAL A 7 -30.18 -8.42 -29.69
N GLU A 8 -28.90 -8.50 -30.07
CA GLU A 8 -28.14 -9.75 -29.93
C GLU A 8 -27.92 -10.16 -28.47
N ILE A 9 -27.82 -9.17 -27.57
CA ILE A 9 -27.72 -9.43 -26.13
C ILE A 9 -29.06 -9.92 -25.64
N GLN A 10 -30.15 -9.25 -26.03
CA GLN A 10 -31.51 -9.60 -25.62
C GLN A 10 -31.98 -10.98 -26.13
N ASP A 11 -31.54 -11.38 -27.32
CA ASP A 11 -31.78 -12.73 -27.84
C ASP A 11 -31.02 -13.79 -27.03
N ARG A 12 -29.78 -13.49 -26.59
CA ARG A 12 -29.05 -14.38 -25.66
C ARG A 12 -29.72 -14.42 -24.29
N ILE A 13 -30.22 -13.28 -23.75
CA ILE A 13 -30.98 -13.23 -22.49
C ILE A 13 -32.23 -14.13 -22.59
N ASN A 14 -32.99 -14.00 -23.67
CA ASN A 14 -34.24 -14.73 -23.87
C ASN A 14 -33.99 -16.24 -24.00
N GLN A 15 -32.99 -16.64 -24.79
CA GLN A 15 -32.60 -18.06 -24.90
C GLN A 15 -32.14 -18.65 -23.57
N TRP A 16 -31.49 -17.86 -22.71
CA TRP A 16 -31.03 -18.33 -21.41
C TRP A 16 -32.22 -18.49 -20.44
N THR A 17 -33.14 -17.52 -20.44
CA THR A 17 -34.30 -17.50 -19.53
C THR A 17 -35.32 -18.60 -19.87
N GLU A 18 -35.56 -18.87 -21.16
CA GLU A 18 -36.50 -19.90 -21.60
C GLU A 18 -36.01 -21.33 -21.32
N ASN A 19 -34.70 -21.52 -21.10
CA ASN A 19 -34.10 -22.84 -20.95
C ASN A 19 -33.82 -23.26 -19.49
N GLN A 20 -34.02 -22.39 -18.48
CA GLN A 20 -33.44 -22.63 -17.14
C GLN A 20 -34.39 -22.66 -15.94
N THR A 21 -35.70 -22.47 -16.08
CA THR A 21 -36.59 -22.66 -14.94
C THR A 21 -36.77 -24.15 -14.62
N PHE A 22 -35.97 -24.68 -13.69
CA PHE A 22 -36.14 -26.04 -13.17
C PHE A 22 -37.39 -26.09 -12.28
N PRO A 23 -38.43 -26.87 -12.63
CA PRO A 23 -39.60 -27.01 -11.76
C PRO A 23 -39.21 -27.78 -10.50
N LEU A 24 -39.27 -27.11 -9.34
CA LEU A 24 -39.00 -27.68 -8.01
C LEU A 24 -39.88 -28.88 -7.62
N ASN A 25 -40.90 -29.25 -8.42
CA ASN A 25 -41.97 -30.17 -8.03
C ASN A 25 -42.10 -31.44 -8.87
N SER A 26 -41.05 -31.87 -9.58
CA SER A 26 -41.05 -33.19 -10.24
C SER A 26 -40.25 -34.20 -9.42
N THR A 27 -40.78 -35.40 -9.21
CA THR A 27 -40.12 -36.53 -8.55
C THR A 27 -38.95 -37.06 -9.38
N LYS A 28 -37.90 -36.25 -9.56
CA LYS A 28 -36.66 -36.68 -10.20
C LYS A 28 -35.83 -37.49 -9.22
N THR A 29 -35.16 -38.51 -9.73
CA THR A 29 -34.17 -39.23 -8.92
C THR A 29 -32.94 -38.34 -8.69
N ALA A 30 -32.24 -38.51 -7.56
CA ALA A 30 -31.03 -37.74 -7.26
C ALA A 30 -29.97 -37.82 -8.38
N LYS A 31 -29.87 -38.98 -9.06
CA LYS A 31 -28.97 -39.18 -10.20
C LYS A 31 -29.36 -38.31 -11.42
N GLN A 32 -30.65 -38.19 -11.69
CA GLN A 32 -31.14 -37.38 -12.80
C GLN A 32 -30.90 -35.89 -12.52
N GLN A 33 -31.21 -35.44 -11.30
CA GLN A 33 -30.95 -34.06 -10.87
C GLN A 33 -29.44 -33.73 -10.88
N PHE A 34 -28.59 -34.64 -10.40
CA PHE A 34 -27.14 -34.50 -10.49
C PHE A 34 -26.67 -34.33 -11.94
N SER A 35 -27.20 -35.12 -12.88
CA SER A 35 -26.84 -35.01 -14.29
C SER A 35 -27.25 -33.67 -14.87
N GLU A 36 -28.42 -33.15 -14.52
CA GLU A 36 -28.89 -31.83 -14.98
C GLU A 36 -28.01 -30.70 -14.44
N TYR A 37 -27.74 -30.70 -13.14
CA TYR A 37 -26.85 -29.70 -12.54
C TYR A 37 -25.43 -29.77 -13.08
N ARG A 38 -24.91 -30.97 -13.34
CA ARG A 38 -23.61 -31.13 -13.96
C ARG A 38 -23.59 -30.57 -15.38
N THR A 39 -24.61 -30.82 -16.18
CA THR A 39 -24.72 -30.24 -17.53
C THR A 39 -24.78 -28.71 -17.48
N TYR A 40 -25.59 -28.16 -16.57
CA TYR A 40 -25.68 -26.71 -16.36
C TYR A 40 -24.32 -26.10 -16.00
N LEU A 41 -23.64 -26.65 -14.99
CA LEU A 41 -22.34 -26.15 -14.54
C LEU A 41 -21.26 -26.28 -15.62
N ALA A 42 -21.27 -27.37 -16.41
CA ALA A 42 -20.37 -27.50 -17.55
C ALA A 42 -20.60 -26.39 -18.60
N GLN A 43 -21.86 -26.10 -18.92
CA GLN A 43 -22.21 -25.05 -19.86
C GLN A 43 -21.81 -23.67 -19.34
N LEU A 44 -22.08 -23.40 -18.05
CA LEU A 44 -21.70 -22.15 -17.39
C LEU A 44 -20.18 -21.97 -17.43
N LEU A 45 -19.40 -23.00 -17.07
CA LEU A 45 -17.94 -22.96 -17.11
C LEU A 45 -17.41 -22.68 -18.52
N VAL A 46 -18.00 -23.29 -19.56
CA VAL A 46 -17.65 -23.00 -20.96
C VAL A 46 -18.00 -21.57 -21.35
N GLU A 47 -19.14 -21.06 -20.88
CA GLU A 47 -19.60 -19.69 -21.17
C GLU A 47 -18.68 -18.63 -20.54
N VAL A 48 -18.18 -18.86 -19.33
CA VAL A 48 -17.30 -17.91 -18.63
C VAL A 48 -15.82 -18.11 -18.94
N ALA A 49 -15.42 -19.28 -19.45
CA ALA A 49 -14.03 -19.56 -19.82
C ALA A 49 -13.59 -18.70 -21.01
N GLY A 50 -12.68 -17.76 -20.75
CA GLY A 50 -12.17 -16.84 -21.76
C GLY A 50 -13.10 -15.67 -22.09
N ALA A 51 -14.22 -15.54 -21.38
CA ALA A 51 -15.13 -14.41 -21.51
C ALA A 51 -14.50 -13.12 -20.95
N SER A 52 -14.85 -11.99 -21.56
CA SER A 52 -14.50 -10.65 -21.07
C SER A 52 -15.11 -10.36 -19.70
N ALA A 53 -14.64 -9.31 -19.02
CA ALA A 53 -15.26 -8.87 -17.76
C ALA A 53 -16.74 -8.49 -17.98
N GLU A 54 -17.07 -7.85 -19.10
CA GLU A 54 -18.43 -7.46 -19.45
C GLU A 54 -19.35 -8.68 -19.68
N GLU A 55 -18.88 -9.69 -20.40
CA GLU A 55 -19.66 -10.93 -20.62
C GLU A 55 -19.91 -11.69 -19.32
N ARG A 56 -18.90 -11.77 -18.44
CA ARG A 56 -19.06 -12.39 -17.12
C ARG A 56 -20.01 -11.60 -16.22
N LEU A 57 -20.04 -10.27 -16.37
CA LEU A 57 -21.00 -9.43 -15.67
C LEU A 57 -22.44 -9.70 -16.14
N ILE A 58 -22.65 -9.93 -17.44
CA ILE A 58 -23.97 -10.32 -17.98
C ILE A 58 -24.44 -11.65 -17.36
N VAL A 59 -23.54 -12.64 -17.28
CA VAL A 59 -23.84 -13.93 -16.63
C VAL A 59 -24.24 -13.74 -15.16
N ALA A 60 -23.53 -12.89 -14.43
CA ALA A 60 -23.90 -12.54 -13.05
C ALA A 60 -25.28 -11.85 -12.97
N GLN A 61 -25.58 -10.91 -13.87
CA GLN A 61 -26.86 -10.20 -13.94
C GLN A 61 -28.04 -11.12 -14.28
N HIS A 62 -27.79 -12.23 -14.99
CA HIS A 62 -28.80 -13.26 -15.27
C HIS A 62 -29.10 -14.17 -14.08
N GLY A 63 -28.54 -13.89 -12.91
CA GLY A 63 -28.86 -14.62 -11.68
C GLY A 63 -28.10 -15.94 -11.54
N ALA A 64 -26.99 -16.13 -12.25
CA ALA A 64 -26.15 -17.33 -12.13
C ALA A 64 -25.80 -17.64 -10.66
N PHE A 65 -25.51 -16.64 -9.83
CA PHE A 65 -25.23 -16.85 -8.41
C PHE A 65 -26.41 -17.46 -7.63
N ASN A 66 -27.66 -17.11 -7.96
CA ASN A 66 -28.84 -17.70 -7.32
C ASN A 66 -28.99 -19.18 -7.69
N GLU A 67 -28.71 -19.53 -8.95
CA GLU A 67 -28.70 -20.94 -9.37
C GLU A 67 -27.58 -21.72 -8.68
N LEU A 68 -26.38 -21.15 -8.57
CA LEU A 68 -25.27 -21.76 -7.82
C LEU A 68 -25.61 -21.98 -6.35
N VAL A 69 -26.31 -21.04 -5.70
CA VAL A 69 -26.84 -21.18 -4.33
C VAL A 69 -27.81 -22.36 -4.23
N ASN A 70 -28.76 -22.46 -5.16
CA ASN A 70 -29.75 -23.55 -5.19
C ASN A 70 -29.07 -24.92 -5.33
N ILE A 71 -28.08 -25.02 -6.21
CA ILE A 71 -27.32 -26.27 -6.42
C ILE A 71 -26.51 -26.62 -5.17
N LEU A 72 -25.85 -25.66 -4.51
CA LEU A 72 -25.10 -25.91 -3.27
C LEU A 72 -26.00 -26.45 -2.15
N ARG A 73 -27.19 -25.87 -1.99
CA ARG A 73 -28.19 -26.32 -1.01
C ARG A 73 -28.65 -27.73 -1.29
N TRP A 74 -29.01 -28.03 -2.53
CA TRP A 74 -29.40 -29.38 -2.92
C TRP A 74 -28.26 -30.40 -2.73
N ALA A 75 -27.04 -30.05 -3.16
CA ALA A 75 -25.88 -30.92 -3.07
C ALA A 75 -25.54 -31.28 -1.61
N ARG A 76 -25.77 -30.38 -0.65
CA ARG A 76 -25.54 -30.63 0.78
C ARG A 76 -26.31 -31.83 1.33
N GLU A 77 -27.50 -32.09 0.78
CA GLU A 77 -28.38 -33.18 1.22
C GLU A 77 -28.04 -34.52 0.56
N GLN A 78 -27.05 -34.56 -0.33
CA GLN A 78 -26.66 -35.75 -1.08
C GLN A 78 -25.38 -36.40 -0.52
N ASP A 79 -25.19 -37.67 -0.84
CA ASP A 79 -23.95 -38.40 -0.57
C ASP A 79 -22.73 -37.72 -1.19
N LYS A 80 -21.55 -37.94 -0.60
CA LYS A 80 -20.28 -37.32 -1.01
C LYS A 80 -19.94 -37.53 -2.50
N ASP A 81 -20.27 -38.69 -3.05
CA ASP A 81 -20.01 -39.02 -4.46
C ASP A 81 -20.79 -38.14 -5.44
N ILE A 82 -21.93 -37.59 -5.01
CA ILE A 82 -22.78 -36.67 -5.77
C ILE A 82 -22.42 -35.22 -5.43
N SER A 83 -22.25 -34.93 -4.15
CA SER A 83 -22.13 -33.54 -3.68
C SER A 83 -20.76 -32.91 -3.96
N ARG A 84 -19.66 -33.66 -3.83
CA ARG A 84 -18.30 -33.10 -3.99
C ARG A 84 -18.00 -32.60 -5.41
N PRO A 85 -18.33 -33.33 -6.49
CA PRO A 85 -18.11 -32.81 -7.85
C PRO A 85 -18.88 -31.52 -8.13
N LEU A 86 -20.12 -31.39 -7.64
CA LEU A 86 -20.91 -30.17 -7.83
C LEU A 86 -20.35 -29.00 -7.03
N GLN A 87 -19.98 -29.22 -5.76
CA GLN A 87 -19.39 -28.20 -4.90
C GLN A 87 -18.10 -27.62 -5.52
N GLU A 88 -17.24 -28.48 -6.07
CA GLU A 88 -16.01 -28.05 -6.76
C GLU A 88 -16.32 -27.18 -7.97
N TRP A 89 -17.23 -27.63 -8.84
CA TRP A 89 -17.60 -26.90 -10.07
C TRP A 89 -18.32 -25.58 -9.79
N ILE A 90 -19.07 -25.50 -8.68
CA ILE A 90 -19.67 -24.24 -8.25
C ILE A 90 -18.60 -23.25 -7.80
N CYS A 91 -17.62 -23.68 -7.00
CA CYS A 91 -16.52 -22.81 -6.60
C CYS A 91 -15.72 -22.32 -7.82
N GLU A 92 -15.45 -23.20 -8.79
CA GLU A 92 -14.78 -22.85 -10.04
C GLU A 92 -15.61 -21.85 -10.88
N SER A 93 -16.94 -22.01 -10.91
CA SER A 93 -17.84 -21.07 -11.60
C SER A 93 -17.81 -19.70 -10.94
N VAL A 94 -17.87 -19.64 -9.60
CA VAL A 94 -17.76 -18.38 -8.85
C VAL A 94 -16.42 -17.71 -9.10
N GLU A 95 -15.32 -18.47 -9.07
CA GLU A 95 -13.98 -17.97 -9.36
C GLU A 95 -13.93 -17.31 -10.75
N ASN A 96 -14.38 -18.03 -11.77
CA ASN A 96 -14.36 -17.52 -13.13
C ASN A 96 -15.26 -16.30 -13.32
N ILE A 97 -16.44 -16.22 -12.69
CA ILE A 97 -17.35 -15.08 -12.82
C ILE A 97 -16.77 -13.81 -12.16
N ILE A 98 -16.14 -13.96 -10.98
CA ILE A 98 -15.68 -12.83 -10.15
C ILE A 98 -14.27 -12.35 -10.53
N ASP A 99 -13.38 -13.22 -11.00
CA ASP A 99 -11.97 -12.86 -11.16
C ASP A 99 -11.77 -11.65 -12.10
N ASN A 100 -11.07 -10.63 -11.61
CA ASN A 100 -10.87 -9.33 -12.27
C ASN A 100 -12.18 -8.63 -12.66
N ASN A 101 -13.26 -8.85 -11.90
CA ASN A 101 -14.59 -8.30 -12.18
C ASN A 101 -15.31 -7.84 -10.91
N ILE A 102 -14.99 -6.61 -10.48
CA ILE A 102 -15.54 -6.00 -9.26
C ILE A 102 -17.07 -5.95 -9.31
N SER A 103 -17.66 -5.59 -10.46
CA SER A 103 -19.11 -5.49 -10.62
C SER A 103 -19.82 -6.85 -10.40
N SER A 104 -19.23 -7.95 -10.86
CA SER A 104 -19.75 -9.29 -10.58
C SER A 104 -19.66 -9.65 -9.09
N ALA A 105 -18.60 -9.23 -8.40
CA ALA A 105 -18.48 -9.42 -6.95
C ALA A 105 -19.58 -8.65 -6.20
N GLU A 106 -19.88 -7.42 -6.61
CA GLU A 106 -20.96 -6.61 -6.03
C GLU A 106 -22.32 -7.30 -6.16
N ILE A 107 -22.63 -7.89 -7.32
CA ILE A 107 -23.85 -8.69 -7.51
C ILE A 107 -23.81 -9.93 -6.59
N ALA A 108 -22.67 -10.61 -6.49
CA ALA A 108 -22.53 -11.79 -5.63
C ALA A 108 -22.83 -11.46 -4.15
N PHE A 109 -22.41 -10.30 -3.65
CA PHE A 109 -22.73 -9.81 -2.30
C PHE A 109 -24.22 -9.55 -2.06
N GLN A 110 -25.02 -9.35 -3.11
CA GLN A 110 -26.48 -9.18 -3.03
C GLN A 110 -27.23 -10.52 -3.00
N THR A 111 -26.51 -11.64 -3.15
CA THR A 111 -27.07 -12.99 -3.09
C THR A 111 -26.57 -13.76 -1.87
N GLU A 112 -27.05 -14.98 -1.68
CA GLU A 112 -26.61 -15.83 -0.56
C GLU A 112 -25.32 -16.63 -0.87
N ILE A 113 -24.69 -16.43 -2.04
CA ILE A 113 -23.55 -17.25 -2.47
C ILE A 113 -22.36 -17.16 -1.49
N LEU A 114 -22.08 -15.98 -0.94
CA LEU A 114 -21.01 -15.79 0.05
C LEU A 114 -21.27 -16.64 1.32
N ILE A 115 -22.51 -16.63 1.81
CA ILE A 115 -22.94 -17.40 2.99
C ILE A 115 -22.80 -18.90 2.72
N GLU A 116 -23.26 -19.36 1.55
CA GLU A 116 -23.21 -20.78 1.18
C GLU A 116 -21.77 -21.27 0.98
N LEU A 117 -20.87 -20.45 0.41
CA LEU A 117 -19.45 -20.77 0.28
C LEU A 117 -18.73 -20.78 1.64
N GLN A 118 -19.05 -19.85 2.54
CA GLN A 118 -18.52 -19.90 3.91
C GLN A 118 -18.97 -21.18 4.61
N ASN A 119 -20.27 -21.50 4.55
CA ASN A 119 -20.82 -22.70 5.17
C ASN A 119 -20.21 -23.98 4.59
N LEU A 120 -19.87 -23.99 3.30
CA LEU A 120 -19.17 -25.09 2.65
C LEU A 120 -17.81 -25.37 3.34
N LEU A 121 -17.01 -24.34 3.60
CA LEU A 121 -15.71 -24.48 4.28
C LEU A 121 -15.83 -24.70 5.80
N GLU A 122 -16.82 -24.09 6.44
CA GLU A 122 -16.99 -24.13 7.89
C GLU A 122 -17.59 -25.46 8.35
N ASN A 123 -18.65 -25.93 7.69
CA ASN A 123 -19.51 -26.98 8.24
C ASN A 123 -19.62 -28.23 7.36
N ILE A 124 -19.38 -28.13 6.04
CA ILE A 124 -19.68 -29.23 5.09
C ILE A 124 -18.43 -30.02 4.67
N LEU A 125 -17.33 -29.32 4.39
CA LEU A 125 -16.07 -29.96 4.03
C LEU A 125 -15.21 -30.20 5.28
N PRO A 126 -14.79 -31.46 5.54
CA PRO A 126 -13.69 -31.67 6.47
C PRO A 126 -12.42 -31.03 5.90
N LEU A 127 -11.52 -30.59 6.78
CA LEU A 127 -10.35 -29.80 6.41
C LEU A 127 -9.46 -30.51 5.37
N GLU A 128 -9.39 -31.84 5.42
CA GLU A 128 -8.64 -32.70 4.50
C GLU A 128 -9.21 -32.73 3.08
N GLU A 129 -10.51 -32.43 2.92
CA GLU A 129 -11.20 -32.37 1.64
C GLU A 129 -11.23 -30.94 1.06
N VAL A 130 -10.79 -29.93 1.82
CA VAL A 130 -10.70 -28.54 1.31
C VAL A 130 -9.58 -28.44 0.28
N LYS A 131 -9.95 -28.03 -0.93
CA LYS A 131 -9.06 -27.82 -2.08
C LYS A 131 -8.84 -26.32 -2.32
N PHE A 132 -7.84 -26.02 -3.14
CA PHE A 132 -7.51 -24.66 -3.59
C PHE A 132 -8.76 -23.90 -4.07
N VAL A 133 -9.54 -24.49 -4.98
CA VAL A 133 -10.71 -23.85 -5.61
C VAL A 133 -11.76 -23.41 -4.58
N HIS A 134 -11.96 -24.19 -3.51
CA HIS A 134 -12.92 -23.83 -2.45
C HIS A 134 -12.46 -22.60 -1.67
N ALA A 135 -11.17 -22.54 -1.33
CA ALA A 135 -10.59 -21.41 -0.61
C ALA A 135 -10.45 -20.16 -1.49
N ASP A 136 -10.11 -20.33 -2.78
CA ASP A 136 -9.95 -19.20 -3.71
C ASP A 136 -11.27 -18.51 -4.01
N ALA A 137 -12.34 -19.29 -4.29
CA ALA A 137 -13.67 -18.76 -4.52
C ALA A 137 -14.15 -17.85 -3.39
N LEU A 138 -13.94 -18.25 -2.14
CA LEU A 138 -14.30 -17.44 -0.97
C LEU A 138 -13.35 -16.26 -0.77
N LYS A 139 -12.05 -16.42 -1.03
CA LYS A 139 -11.05 -15.34 -0.94
C LYS A 139 -11.38 -14.19 -1.88
N LEU A 140 -11.93 -14.43 -3.07
CA LEU A 140 -12.23 -13.36 -4.05
C LEU A 140 -13.15 -12.28 -3.47
N PHE A 141 -14.07 -12.62 -2.57
CA PHE A 141 -14.91 -11.64 -1.87
C PHE A 141 -14.08 -10.70 -1.00
N THR A 142 -12.99 -11.18 -0.39
CA THR A 142 -12.08 -10.30 0.36
C THR A 142 -11.23 -9.42 -0.55
N THR A 143 -11.00 -9.83 -1.80
CA THR A 143 -10.20 -9.08 -2.78
C THR A 143 -11.01 -7.97 -3.47
N TYR A 144 -12.28 -8.26 -3.79
CA TYR A 144 -13.15 -7.35 -4.53
C TYR A 144 -14.25 -6.70 -3.67
N GLY A 145 -14.41 -7.12 -2.41
CA GLY A 145 -15.29 -6.50 -1.43
C GLY A 145 -14.69 -5.22 -0.85
N ARG A 146 -14.86 -4.11 -1.55
CA ARG A 146 -14.21 -2.83 -1.26
C ARG A 146 -15.07 -1.87 -0.44
N THR A 147 -16.39 -2.04 -0.36
CA THR A 147 -17.18 -1.09 0.43
C THR A 147 -17.08 -1.41 1.93
N ASP A 148 -17.17 -0.37 2.76
CA ASP A 148 -17.28 -0.52 4.23
C ASP A 148 -18.43 -1.48 4.61
N GLU A 149 -19.53 -1.44 3.85
CA GLU A 149 -20.68 -2.34 4.02
C GLU A 149 -20.32 -3.81 3.73
N GLN A 150 -19.67 -4.09 2.60
CA GLN A 150 -19.24 -5.45 2.24
C GLN A 150 -18.24 -6.02 3.24
N GLN A 151 -17.33 -5.18 3.75
CA GLN A 151 -16.38 -5.59 4.78
C GLN A 151 -17.06 -5.88 6.10
N LYS A 152 -18.01 -5.02 6.49
CA LYS A 152 -18.82 -5.26 7.68
C LYS A 152 -19.59 -6.57 7.56
N ILE A 153 -20.16 -6.89 6.38
CA ILE A 153 -20.82 -8.19 6.13
C ILE A 153 -19.84 -9.34 6.38
N MET A 154 -18.66 -9.34 5.76
CA MET A 154 -17.66 -10.40 5.95
C MET A 154 -17.19 -10.53 7.40
N TYR A 155 -17.03 -9.39 8.09
CA TYR A 155 -16.64 -9.35 9.48
C TYR A 155 -17.71 -9.93 10.41
N ASP A 156 -18.97 -9.47 10.26
CA ASP A 156 -20.10 -9.90 11.06
C ASP A 156 -20.42 -11.39 10.87
N MET A 157 -20.17 -11.92 9.65
CA MET A 157 -20.27 -13.35 9.34
C MET A 157 -19.18 -14.21 10.00
N GLY A 158 -18.14 -13.60 10.59
CA GLY A 158 -17.03 -14.34 11.18
C GLY A 158 -16.12 -15.01 10.15
N LEU A 159 -16.05 -14.48 8.92
CA LEU A 159 -15.32 -15.07 7.80
C LEU A 159 -13.84 -15.32 8.13
N THR A 160 -13.24 -14.45 8.94
CA THR A 160 -11.88 -14.60 9.47
C THR A 160 -11.67 -15.93 10.20
N GLN A 161 -12.63 -16.38 11.02
CA GLN A 161 -12.52 -17.65 11.76
C GLN A 161 -12.55 -18.85 10.82
N THR A 162 -13.36 -18.78 9.76
CA THR A 162 -13.38 -19.80 8.70
C THR A 162 -12.02 -19.93 8.04
N PHE A 163 -11.34 -18.81 7.73
CA PHE A 163 -10.01 -18.87 7.16
C PHE A 163 -8.92 -19.31 8.16
N LEU A 164 -9.04 -18.98 9.45
CA LEU A 164 -8.12 -19.51 10.48
C LEU A 164 -8.19 -21.04 10.58
N LYS A 165 -9.38 -21.62 10.43
CA LYS A 165 -9.57 -23.07 10.35
C LYS A 165 -8.84 -23.64 9.13
N THR A 166 -9.02 -23.04 7.95
CA THR A 166 -8.44 -23.55 6.70
C THR A 166 -6.93 -23.32 6.57
N MET A 167 -6.34 -22.36 7.30
CA MET A 167 -4.88 -22.19 7.41
C MET A 167 -4.17 -23.44 7.97
N LYS A 168 -4.87 -24.33 8.67
CA LYS A 168 -4.32 -25.60 9.18
C LYS A 168 -4.32 -26.72 8.14
N SER A 169 -4.75 -26.44 6.91
CA SER A 169 -4.80 -27.42 5.83
C SER A 169 -3.41 -27.95 5.47
N LYS A 170 -3.36 -29.20 5.01
CA LYS A 170 -2.14 -29.79 4.41
C LYS A 170 -1.90 -29.30 2.98
N ASN A 171 -2.91 -28.73 2.33
CA ASN A 171 -2.81 -28.19 0.98
C ASN A 171 -2.21 -26.78 1.02
N SER A 172 -1.02 -26.59 0.43
CA SER A 172 -0.31 -25.32 0.42
C SER A 172 -1.10 -24.18 -0.21
N GLY A 173 -1.85 -24.47 -1.28
CA GLY A 173 -2.70 -23.51 -1.96
C GLY A 173 -3.85 -23.02 -1.06
N VAL A 174 -4.44 -23.92 -0.27
CA VAL A 174 -5.47 -23.54 0.71
C VAL A 174 -4.91 -22.62 1.78
N VAL A 175 -3.73 -22.94 2.34
CA VAL A 175 -3.08 -22.09 3.35
C VAL A 175 -2.75 -20.71 2.78
N GLU A 176 -2.22 -20.65 1.56
CA GLU A 176 -1.92 -19.41 0.86
C GLU A 176 -3.15 -18.53 0.68
N LYS A 177 -4.25 -19.06 0.13
CA LYS A 177 -5.48 -18.29 -0.10
C LYS A 177 -6.17 -17.88 1.19
N SER A 178 -6.13 -18.74 2.21
CA SER A 178 -6.65 -18.41 3.54
C SER A 178 -5.87 -17.26 4.18
N SER A 179 -4.53 -17.30 4.08
CA SER A 179 -3.66 -16.22 4.58
C SER A 179 -3.95 -14.90 3.85
N ALA A 180 -4.03 -14.94 2.52
CA ALA A 180 -4.35 -13.76 1.72
C ALA A 180 -5.73 -13.18 2.07
N ALA A 181 -6.74 -14.03 2.26
CA ALA A 181 -8.09 -13.59 2.59
C ALA A 181 -8.17 -12.90 3.96
N ILE A 182 -7.52 -13.48 4.98
CA ILE A 182 -7.39 -12.87 6.31
C ILE A 182 -6.75 -11.49 6.20
N ILE A 183 -5.70 -11.38 5.40
CA ILE A 183 -4.93 -10.16 5.25
C ILE A 183 -5.72 -9.08 4.49
N ASN A 184 -6.41 -9.42 3.42
CA ASN A 184 -7.25 -8.48 2.68
C ASN A 184 -8.33 -7.84 3.59
N MET A 185 -8.93 -8.62 4.48
CA MET A 185 -9.91 -8.11 5.46
C MET A 185 -9.28 -7.18 6.51
N MET A 186 -7.95 -7.17 6.67
CA MET A 186 -7.25 -6.34 7.67
C MET A 186 -6.61 -5.10 7.06
N ILE A 187 -6.00 -5.24 5.89
CA ILE A 187 -5.13 -4.23 5.27
C ILE A 187 -5.92 -3.21 4.44
N TYR A 188 -7.23 -3.33 4.31
CA TYR A 188 -8.05 -2.45 3.47
C TYR A 188 -7.99 -0.94 3.80
N ASP A 189 -7.32 -0.52 4.87
CA ASP A 189 -7.22 0.91 5.19
C ASP A 189 -6.27 1.61 4.19
N ASP A 190 -6.81 2.40 3.27
CA ASP A 190 -6.06 3.11 2.22
C ASP A 190 -4.99 4.08 2.78
N ASN A 191 -5.01 4.38 4.09
CA ASN A 191 -4.18 5.40 4.72
C ASN A 191 -3.14 4.86 5.72
N ILE A 192 -2.67 3.62 5.51
CA ILE A 192 -1.76 2.97 6.47
C ILE A 192 -0.35 3.57 6.46
N MET A 193 0.07 4.39 5.50
CA MET A 193 1.39 5.04 5.59
C MET A 193 1.40 6.27 6.50
N ASP A 194 0.26 6.96 6.66
CA ASP A 194 0.24 8.31 7.21
C ASP A 194 0.17 8.36 8.74
N LYS A 195 -0.47 7.37 9.36
CA LYS A 195 -0.74 7.42 10.81
C LYS A 195 0.36 6.74 11.62
N LYS A 196 0.97 7.43 12.59
CA LYS A 196 1.88 6.81 13.60
C LYS A 196 1.15 5.94 14.63
N GLU A 197 -0.10 5.57 14.35
CA GLU A 197 -0.96 4.82 15.26
C GLU A 197 -0.82 3.32 15.01
N LEU A 198 -1.04 2.55 16.08
CA LEU A 198 -1.14 1.10 16.02
C LEU A 198 -2.26 0.72 15.04
N HIS A 199 -2.10 -0.39 14.33
CA HIS A 199 -3.16 -0.89 13.44
C HIS A 199 -4.49 -0.99 14.18
N LYS A 200 -5.57 -0.40 13.63
CA LYS A 200 -6.89 -0.29 14.29
C LYS A 200 -7.43 -1.64 14.82
N ASN A 201 -7.17 -2.71 14.08
CA ASN A 201 -7.60 -4.06 14.42
C ASN A 201 -6.56 -4.88 15.21
N PHE A 202 -5.44 -4.30 15.67
CA PHE A 202 -4.34 -5.06 16.28
C PHE A 202 -4.80 -5.87 17.50
N SER A 203 -5.42 -5.21 18.49
CA SER A 203 -5.84 -5.85 19.74
C SER A 203 -6.85 -6.97 19.51
N GLU A 204 -7.76 -6.76 18.56
CA GLU A 204 -8.75 -7.76 18.19
C GLU A 204 -8.11 -8.96 17.48
N CYS A 205 -7.15 -8.72 16.56
CA CYS A 205 -6.40 -9.78 15.90
C CYS A 205 -5.56 -10.61 16.87
N GLU A 206 -5.01 -9.97 17.90
CA GLU A 206 -4.31 -10.64 19.00
C GLU A 206 -5.28 -11.52 19.79
N GLN A 207 -6.41 -10.96 20.23
CA GLN A 207 -7.42 -11.68 21.02
C GLN A 207 -8.04 -12.87 20.27
N LYS A 208 -8.31 -12.71 18.97
CA LYS A 208 -8.90 -13.75 18.11
C LYS A 208 -7.87 -14.78 17.61
N GLY A 209 -6.61 -14.71 18.05
CA GLY A 209 -5.56 -15.67 17.69
C GLY A 209 -5.06 -15.57 16.25
N ILE A 210 -5.38 -14.48 15.55
CA ILE A 210 -5.00 -14.28 14.15
C ILE A 210 -3.49 -14.13 14.03
N ILE A 211 -2.89 -13.28 14.88
CA ILE A 211 -1.44 -13.08 14.92
C ILE A 211 -0.73 -14.43 15.12
N SER A 212 -1.22 -15.25 16.06
CA SER A 212 -0.64 -16.57 16.30
C SER A 212 -0.79 -17.51 15.11
N SER A 213 -1.91 -17.51 14.40
CA SER A 213 -2.10 -18.38 13.22
C SER A 213 -1.30 -17.92 12.01
N LEU A 214 -1.24 -16.62 11.71
CA LEU A 214 -0.36 -16.11 10.66
C LEU A 214 1.10 -16.50 10.92
N PHE A 215 1.54 -16.45 12.17
CA PHE A 215 2.89 -16.87 12.53
C PHE A 215 3.06 -18.39 12.50
N GLN A 216 2.30 -19.13 13.30
CA GLN A 216 2.49 -20.57 13.47
C GLN A 216 2.05 -21.37 12.26
N ASP A 217 0.83 -21.15 11.77
CA ASP A 217 0.26 -21.91 10.66
C ASP A 217 0.80 -21.38 9.32
N GLY A 218 0.91 -20.06 9.19
CA GLY A 218 1.34 -19.39 7.96
C GLY A 218 2.85 -19.40 7.71
N ILE A 219 3.67 -19.03 8.71
CA ILE A 219 5.14 -18.92 8.55
C ILE A 219 5.87 -20.20 8.94
N ILE A 220 5.66 -20.68 10.17
CA ILE A 220 6.41 -21.82 10.71
C ILE A 220 5.99 -23.13 10.03
N ASN A 221 4.69 -23.41 10.01
CA ASN A 221 4.12 -24.61 9.41
C ASN A 221 3.75 -24.46 7.93
N GLY A 222 3.88 -23.24 7.38
CA GLY A 222 3.55 -22.90 6.01
C GLY A 222 4.18 -23.85 5.00
N LYS A 223 3.39 -24.27 4.00
CA LYS A 223 3.78 -25.32 3.05
C LYS A 223 4.30 -24.78 1.71
N SER A 224 4.07 -23.50 1.40
CA SER A 224 4.64 -22.82 0.24
C SER A 224 5.35 -21.54 0.66
N ASP A 225 6.29 -21.08 -0.16
CA ASP A 225 6.93 -19.79 0.04
C ASP A 225 5.91 -18.65 -0.04
N ASN A 226 4.94 -18.72 -0.96
CA ASN A 226 3.87 -17.73 -1.05
C ASN A 226 3.04 -17.64 0.23
N ALA A 227 2.68 -18.77 0.87
CA ALA A 227 1.93 -18.76 2.13
C ALA A 227 2.74 -18.09 3.25
N LYS A 228 4.04 -18.44 3.36
CA LYS A 228 4.94 -17.86 4.37
C LYS A 228 5.14 -16.37 4.17
N GLN A 229 5.40 -15.96 2.94
CA GLN A 229 5.65 -14.57 2.57
C GLN A 229 4.39 -13.73 2.72
N THR A 230 3.24 -14.27 2.33
CA THR A 230 1.93 -13.65 2.53
C THR A 230 1.65 -13.39 4.00
N SER A 231 1.80 -14.43 4.82
CA SER A 231 1.63 -14.32 6.27
C SER A 231 2.63 -13.32 6.90
N ALA A 232 3.87 -13.27 6.40
CA ALA A 232 4.89 -12.36 6.89
C ALA A 232 4.58 -10.89 6.61
N TYR A 233 4.10 -10.54 5.40
CA TYR A 233 3.69 -9.16 5.15
C TYR A 233 2.44 -8.83 5.96
N GLY A 234 1.46 -9.73 6.06
CA GLY A 234 0.30 -9.55 6.95
C GLY A 234 0.69 -9.19 8.38
N LEU A 235 1.65 -9.92 8.97
CA LEU A 235 2.19 -9.60 10.29
C LEU A 235 2.95 -8.26 10.31
N GLY A 236 3.74 -7.95 9.29
CA GLY A 236 4.44 -6.67 9.26
C GLY A 236 3.49 -5.46 9.21
N TRP A 237 2.36 -5.59 8.53
CA TRP A 237 1.30 -4.58 8.52
C TRP A 237 0.56 -4.48 9.87
N LEU A 238 0.23 -5.61 10.50
CA LEU A 238 -0.40 -5.62 11.82
C LEU A 238 0.50 -4.97 12.88
N PHE A 239 1.80 -5.30 12.87
CA PHE A 239 2.79 -4.73 13.79
C PHE A 239 3.25 -3.32 13.38
N LYS A 240 2.47 -2.60 12.57
CA LYS A 240 2.68 -1.17 12.37
C LYS A 240 2.78 -0.46 13.71
N THR A 241 3.79 0.40 13.82
CA THR A 241 4.15 1.18 15.02
C THR A 241 4.50 0.37 16.28
N LYS A 242 4.56 -0.96 16.19
CA LYS A 242 4.89 -1.87 17.29
C LYS A 242 6.09 -2.76 16.94
N GLU A 243 6.92 -3.06 17.93
CA GLU A 243 8.01 -4.02 17.72
C GLU A 243 7.46 -5.46 17.60
N LEU A 244 7.99 -6.22 16.65
CA LEU A 244 7.71 -7.66 16.56
C LEU A 244 8.24 -8.39 17.80
N PRO A 245 7.48 -9.35 18.37
CA PRO A 245 7.94 -10.18 19.47
C PRO A 245 9.25 -10.90 19.12
N ASN A 246 10.15 -11.02 20.08
CA ASN A 246 11.50 -11.59 19.87
C ASN A 246 11.47 -12.99 19.24
N ASN A 247 10.47 -13.81 19.60
CA ASN A 247 10.29 -15.17 19.06
C ASN A 247 9.76 -15.20 17.62
N MET A 248 9.27 -14.09 17.07
CA MET A 248 8.74 -14.00 15.70
C MET A 248 9.65 -13.18 14.78
N LYS A 249 10.37 -12.20 15.34
CA LYS A 249 11.10 -11.17 14.61
C LYS A 249 12.04 -11.73 13.53
N SER A 250 12.85 -12.73 13.86
CA SER A 250 13.82 -13.29 12.90
C SER A 250 13.13 -13.93 11.70
N ASP A 251 12.12 -14.75 11.93
CA ASP A 251 11.42 -15.50 10.88
C ASP A 251 10.59 -14.58 9.99
N VAL A 252 9.83 -13.63 10.58
CA VAL A 252 9.06 -12.63 9.82
C VAL A 252 9.99 -11.81 8.92
N ILE A 253 11.07 -11.26 9.48
CA ILE A 253 12.02 -10.43 8.73
C ILE A 253 12.73 -11.25 7.63
N LYS A 254 13.04 -12.53 7.89
CA LYS A 254 13.62 -13.42 6.87
C LYS A 254 12.65 -13.63 5.70
N GLN A 255 11.37 -13.90 5.98
CA GLN A 255 10.36 -14.09 4.94
C GLN A 255 10.11 -12.81 4.13
N LEU A 256 9.99 -11.65 4.79
CA LEU A 256 9.81 -10.36 4.11
C LEU A 256 10.96 -10.09 3.11
N LYS A 257 12.22 -10.29 3.52
CA LYS A 257 13.38 -10.12 2.62
C LYS A 257 13.37 -11.08 1.44
N SER A 258 12.90 -12.32 1.65
CA SER A 258 12.75 -13.29 0.57
C SER A 258 11.64 -12.86 -0.40
N ALA A 259 10.53 -12.37 0.15
CA ALA A 259 9.35 -11.95 -0.59
C ALA A 259 9.59 -10.73 -1.49
N MET A 260 10.51 -9.83 -1.12
CA MET A 260 10.95 -8.72 -1.97
C MET A 260 11.58 -9.18 -3.32
N LYS A 261 11.85 -10.48 -3.47
CA LYS A 261 12.37 -11.09 -4.71
C LYS A 261 11.34 -12.03 -5.37
N ASN A 262 10.10 -12.05 -4.88
CA ASN A 262 9.03 -12.89 -5.43
C ASN A 262 8.65 -12.39 -6.83
N GLN A 263 8.28 -13.31 -7.72
CA GLN A 263 7.80 -13.00 -9.08
C GLN A 263 6.40 -12.36 -9.07
N THR A 264 5.62 -12.62 -8.02
CA THR A 264 4.30 -12.03 -7.80
C THR A 264 4.48 -10.62 -7.27
N ARG A 265 4.24 -9.64 -8.14
CA ARG A 265 4.35 -8.20 -7.85
C ARG A 265 3.66 -7.79 -6.55
N VAL A 266 2.44 -8.28 -6.32
CA VAL A 266 1.65 -7.98 -5.11
C VAL A 266 2.38 -8.41 -3.83
N ILE A 267 3.00 -9.60 -3.83
CA ILE A 267 3.77 -10.09 -2.67
C ILE A 267 5.03 -9.26 -2.46
N GLN A 268 5.72 -8.93 -3.54
CA GLN A 268 6.94 -8.12 -3.52
C GLN A 268 6.69 -6.72 -2.95
N MET A 269 5.66 -6.03 -3.45
CA MET A 269 5.25 -4.70 -3.01
C MET A 269 4.84 -4.72 -1.53
N ASN A 270 3.88 -5.58 -1.16
CA ASN A 270 3.40 -5.65 0.22
C ASN A 270 4.49 -6.01 1.21
N SER A 271 5.44 -6.87 0.83
CA SER A 271 6.54 -7.24 1.71
C SER A 271 7.58 -6.13 1.86
N SER A 272 7.80 -5.34 0.80
CA SER A 272 8.64 -4.15 0.87
C SER A 272 8.00 -3.16 1.84
N ASN A 273 6.71 -2.83 1.67
CA ASN A 273 5.97 -1.91 2.53
C ASN A 273 5.93 -2.40 4.00
N ALA A 274 5.64 -3.68 4.23
CA ALA A 274 5.66 -4.26 5.57
C ALA A 274 7.03 -4.15 6.25
N LEU A 275 8.13 -4.44 5.54
CA LEU A 275 9.48 -4.29 6.09
C LEU A 275 9.80 -2.83 6.45
N SER A 276 9.30 -1.91 5.62
CA SER A 276 9.42 -0.46 5.81
C SER A 276 8.78 0.01 7.09
N ILE A 277 7.54 -0.42 7.29
CA ILE A 277 6.72 -0.08 8.44
C ILE A 277 7.35 -0.62 9.72
N LEU A 278 7.86 -1.85 9.69
CA LEU A 278 8.56 -2.44 10.82
C LEU A 278 9.84 -1.67 11.19
N ALA A 279 10.56 -1.19 10.18
CA ALA A 279 11.77 -0.38 10.39
C ALA A 279 11.47 1.08 10.75
N TRP A 280 10.23 1.54 10.57
CA TRP A 280 9.81 2.91 10.85
C TRP A 280 10.08 3.33 12.30
N ASN A 281 9.90 2.40 13.25
CA ASN A 281 9.86 2.72 14.67
C ASN A 281 11.23 2.85 15.33
N GLN A 282 12.31 2.64 14.60
CA GLN A 282 13.66 2.74 15.17
C GLN A 282 14.56 3.49 14.20
N GLN A 283 14.90 4.74 14.55
CA GLN A 283 15.84 5.57 13.77
C GLN A 283 17.15 4.83 13.47
N SER A 284 17.64 4.06 14.46
CA SER A 284 18.81 3.19 14.31
C SER A 284 18.64 2.11 13.23
N GLN A 285 17.43 1.55 13.08
CA GLN A 285 17.11 0.58 12.04
C GLN A 285 17.03 1.24 10.66
N LYS A 286 16.40 2.43 10.54
CA LYS A 286 16.39 3.19 9.27
C LYS A 286 17.81 3.42 8.75
N LEU A 287 18.71 3.84 9.63
CA LEU A 287 20.13 4.01 9.30
C LEU A 287 20.82 2.68 8.94
N THR A 288 20.48 1.58 9.63
CA THR A 288 21.01 0.25 9.31
C THR A 288 20.53 -0.26 7.94
N MET A 289 19.36 0.18 7.48
CA MET A 289 18.80 -0.21 6.19
C MET A 289 19.40 0.54 5.00
N LYS A 290 20.14 1.63 5.21
CA LYS A 290 20.91 2.34 4.16
C LYS A 290 22.12 1.52 3.70
N GLN A 291 21.87 0.35 3.12
CA GLN A 291 22.88 -0.58 2.58
C GLN A 291 22.41 -1.14 1.24
N GLU A 292 23.36 -1.44 0.35
CA GLU A 292 23.14 -2.01 -0.98
C GLU A 292 22.14 -3.17 -1.00
N LYS A 293 22.29 -4.15 -0.08
CA LYS A 293 21.43 -5.34 -0.03
C LYS A 293 19.94 -5.05 0.18
N TYR A 294 19.58 -3.89 0.72
CA TYR A 294 18.19 -3.51 0.98
C TYR A 294 17.62 -2.62 -0.13
N PHE A 295 18.45 -1.78 -0.74
CA PHE A 295 18.01 -0.88 -1.79
C PHE A 295 18.06 -1.51 -3.18
N GLN A 296 18.93 -2.51 -3.44
CA GLN A 296 19.01 -3.18 -4.73
C GLN A 296 17.64 -3.70 -5.25
N PRO A 297 16.79 -4.37 -4.43
CA PRO A 297 15.47 -4.79 -4.89
C PRO A 297 14.52 -3.61 -5.17
N LEU A 298 14.67 -2.49 -4.46
CA LEU A 298 13.86 -1.30 -4.68
C LEU A 298 14.24 -0.61 -5.99
N ILE A 299 15.53 -0.61 -6.34
CA ILE A 299 15.97 -0.12 -7.66
C ILE A 299 15.42 -1.00 -8.79
N HIS A 300 15.21 -2.30 -8.55
CA HIS A 300 14.53 -3.15 -9.52
C HIS A 300 13.06 -2.76 -9.70
N LEU A 301 12.36 -2.46 -8.60
CA LEU A 301 10.97 -1.97 -8.63
C LEU A 301 10.83 -0.60 -9.33
N LEU A 302 11.82 0.30 -9.20
CA LEU A 302 11.84 1.57 -9.94
C LEU A 302 11.91 1.42 -11.46
N LYS A 303 12.18 0.21 -11.98
CA LYS A 303 12.20 -0.08 -13.43
C LYS A 303 10.84 -0.52 -13.98
N CYS A 304 9.84 -0.71 -13.11
CA CYS A 304 8.46 -0.99 -13.50
C CYS A 304 7.78 0.31 -13.95
N GLU A 305 8.23 0.85 -15.08
CA GLU A 305 7.78 2.15 -15.62
C GLU A 305 6.30 2.15 -16.07
N ASP A 306 5.69 0.97 -16.17
CA ASP A 306 4.34 0.72 -16.66
C ASP A 306 3.25 0.71 -15.58
N ASP A 307 3.60 0.85 -14.30
CA ASP A 307 2.63 0.82 -13.21
C ASP A 307 3.02 1.85 -12.15
N GLU A 308 2.25 2.93 -12.19
CA GLU A 308 2.46 4.14 -11.40
C GLU A 308 2.26 3.89 -9.91
N ASP A 309 1.34 3.01 -9.53
CA ASP A 309 1.06 2.70 -8.13
C ASP A 309 2.33 2.19 -7.43
N VAL A 310 3.03 1.23 -8.04
CA VAL A 310 4.30 0.76 -7.50
C VAL A 310 5.35 1.86 -7.47
N LEU A 311 5.42 2.71 -8.49
CA LEU A 311 6.35 3.83 -8.51
C LEU A 311 6.08 4.85 -7.39
N VAL A 312 4.81 5.16 -7.12
CA VAL A 312 4.41 6.03 -6.00
C VAL A 312 4.88 5.40 -4.69
N TYR A 313 4.49 4.15 -4.41
CA TYR A 313 4.84 3.50 -3.14
C TYR A 313 6.35 3.34 -2.94
N ILE A 314 7.09 2.96 -3.97
CA ILE A 314 8.54 2.75 -3.85
C ILE A 314 9.29 4.08 -3.69
N THR A 315 8.85 5.15 -4.36
CA THR A 315 9.49 6.46 -4.25
C THR A 315 9.15 7.14 -2.93
N LEU A 316 7.90 7.03 -2.45
CA LEU A 316 7.50 7.40 -1.09
C LEU A 316 8.38 6.68 -0.07
N PHE A 317 8.47 5.35 -0.16
CA PHE A 317 9.32 4.56 0.74
C PHE A 317 10.76 5.09 0.75
N MET A 318 11.34 5.30 -0.43
CA MET A 318 12.70 5.79 -0.56
C MET A 318 12.86 7.18 0.03
N ALA A 319 11.92 8.10 -0.19
CA ALA A 319 11.93 9.44 0.39
C ALA A 319 11.99 9.35 1.92
N LEU A 320 11.09 8.58 2.51
CA LEU A 320 11.00 8.45 3.97
C LEU A 320 12.24 7.82 4.60
N PHE A 321 12.92 6.90 3.92
CA PHE A 321 14.15 6.28 4.45
C PHE A 321 15.38 7.12 4.20
N ILE A 322 15.51 7.71 3.02
CA ILE A 322 16.71 8.42 2.59
C ILE A 322 16.85 9.75 3.33
N VAL A 323 15.76 10.42 3.71
CA VAL A 323 15.79 11.65 4.54
C VAL A 323 16.33 11.43 5.95
N ASN A 324 16.41 10.18 6.42
CA ASN A 324 16.99 9.88 7.72
C ASN A 324 18.51 9.74 7.61
N MET A 325 19.25 10.53 8.40
CA MET A 325 20.72 10.50 8.39
C MET A 325 21.29 10.48 9.80
N LYS A 326 22.52 9.94 9.93
CA LYS A 326 23.27 9.99 11.18
C LYS A 326 23.80 11.41 11.35
N HIS A 327 23.16 12.22 12.16
CA HIS A 327 23.62 13.59 12.43
C HIS A 327 24.93 13.56 13.22
N SER A 328 25.99 14.16 12.69
CA SER A 328 27.21 14.46 13.43
C SER A 328 27.12 15.77 14.22
N GLY A 329 26.07 16.56 13.97
CA GLY A 329 25.95 17.94 14.45
C GLY A 329 26.76 18.95 13.64
N GLN A 330 27.49 18.52 12.61
CA GLN A 330 28.31 19.40 11.77
C GLN A 330 27.53 19.87 10.54
N ILE A 331 27.58 21.18 10.28
CA ILE A 331 27.14 21.75 9.01
C ILE A 331 28.07 21.27 7.90
N GLY A 332 27.53 21.03 6.71
CA GLY A 332 28.29 20.53 5.57
C GLY A 332 28.46 19.00 5.57
N GLN A 333 27.86 18.28 6.52
CA GLN A 333 27.92 16.82 6.56
C GLN A 333 27.26 16.23 5.30
N LYS A 334 28.05 15.57 4.46
CA LYS A 334 27.58 14.87 3.26
C LYS A 334 26.84 13.57 3.63
N ASP A 335 25.85 13.18 2.83
CA ASP A 335 25.22 11.86 2.97
C ASP A 335 26.10 10.80 2.30
N GLU A 336 26.71 9.93 3.11
CA GLU A 336 27.56 8.82 2.64
C GLU A 336 26.77 7.84 1.73
N PHE A 337 25.43 7.81 1.87
CA PHE A 337 24.57 6.92 1.12
C PHE A 337 24.47 7.26 -0.37
N LEU A 338 24.86 8.48 -0.79
CA LEU A 338 24.97 8.85 -2.20
C LEU A 338 25.84 7.84 -2.97
N SER A 339 27.02 7.52 -2.43
CA SER A 339 27.96 6.59 -3.07
C SER A 339 27.39 5.18 -3.24
N VAL A 340 26.55 4.74 -2.31
CA VAL A 340 25.86 3.45 -2.39
C VAL A 340 24.82 3.49 -3.52
N MET A 341 24.02 4.55 -3.58
CA MET A 341 22.99 4.75 -4.60
C MET A 341 23.58 4.87 -6.01
N GLU A 342 24.73 5.52 -6.16
CA GLU A 342 25.47 5.57 -7.43
C GLU A 342 25.98 4.19 -7.83
N LYS A 343 26.59 3.45 -6.90
CA LYS A 343 27.15 2.11 -7.14
C LYS A 343 26.07 1.12 -7.63
N ILE A 344 24.88 1.17 -7.05
CA ILE A 344 23.78 0.24 -7.39
C ILE A 344 22.94 0.69 -8.59
N GLY A 345 23.30 1.80 -9.25
CA GLY A 345 22.55 2.36 -10.37
C GLY A 345 21.25 3.07 -9.97
N GLY A 346 21.02 3.28 -8.67
CA GLY A 346 19.78 3.83 -8.14
C GLY A 346 19.60 5.31 -8.43
N LEU A 347 20.69 6.11 -8.35
CA LEU A 347 20.63 7.54 -8.68
C LEU A 347 20.28 7.76 -10.15
N GLN A 348 20.87 6.97 -11.05
CA GLN A 348 20.63 7.08 -12.49
C GLN A 348 19.15 6.76 -12.82
N GLN A 349 18.58 5.73 -12.19
CA GLN A 349 17.16 5.40 -12.37
C GLN A 349 16.25 6.52 -11.84
N LEU A 350 16.55 7.08 -10.66
CA LEU A 350 15.79 8.22 -10.12
C LEU A 350 15.85 9.44 -11.03
N VAL A 351 17.04 9.79 -11.53
CA VAL A 351 17.19 10.90 -12.48
C VAL A 351 16.40 10.62 -13.77
N LYS A 352 16.44 9.40 -14.31
CA LYS A 352 15.64 9.01 -15.48
C LYS A 352 14.14 9.27 -15.24
N ILE A 353 13.61 8.88 -14.08
CA ILE A 353 12.21 9.10 -13.70
C ILE A 353 11.92 10.60 -13.55
N PHE A 354 12.83 11.36 -12.93
CA PHE A 354 12.66 12.79 -12.71
C PHE A 354 12.59 13.59 -14.01
N VAL A 355 13.50 13.33 -14.96
CA VAL A 355 13.59 14.04 -16.24
C VAL A 355 12.59 13.54 -17.28
N ASN A 356 11.80 12.52 -16.96
CA ASN A 356 10.77 12.05 -17.88
C ASN A 356 9.65 13.09 -17.94
N ASP A 357 9.51 13.78 -19.07
CA ASP A 357 8.52 14.83 -19.28
C ASP A 357 7.15 14.30 -19.76
N ASP A 358 6.90 13.00 -19.57
CA ASP A 358 5.58 12.43 -19.86
C ASP A 358 4.51 13.19 -19.06
N ALA A 359 3.57 13.80 -19.79
CA ALA A 359 2.51 14.63 -19.23
C ALA A 359 1.52 13.80 -18.42
N ASP A 360 1.43 12.50 -18.72
CA ASP A 360 0.55 11.57 -18.04
C ASP A 360 1.17 11.04 -16.73
N GLN A 361 2.47 11.25 -16.50
CA GLN A 361 3.13 10.73 -15.31
C GLN A 361 2.61 11.39 -14.02
N ASN A 362 2.25 10.55 -13.06
CA ASN A 362 1.82 10.99 -11.74
C ASN A 362 2.84 11.96 -11.07
N GLN A 363 2.38 13.18 -10.79
CA GLN A 363 3.18 14.26 -10.21
C GLN A 363 3.74 13.92 -8.83
N GLU A 364 3.09 13.06 -8.05
CA GLU A 364 3.58 12.60 -6.75
C GLU A 364 4.88 11.82 -6.87
N ILE A 365 5.01 10.99 -7.91
CA ILE A 365 6.26 10.26 -8.20
C ILE A 365 7.40 11.26 -8.37
N LYS A 366 7.19 12.31 -9.18
CA LYS A 366 8.20 13.35 -9.39
C LYS A 366 8.56 14.08 -8.10
N LYS A 367 7.58 14.33 -7.22
CA LYS A 367 7.84 14.97 -5.91
C LYS A 367 8.71 14.10 -5.01
N TYR A 368 8.35 12.82 -4.82
CA TYR A 368 9.14 11.89 -4.01
C TYR A 368 10.54 11.68 -4.58
N VAL A 369 10.66 11.52 -5.90
CA VAL A 369 11.96 11.41 -6.57
C VAL A 369 12.80 12.67 -6.35
N SER A 370 12.20 13.86 -6.43
CA SER A 370 12.91 15.12 -6.17
C SER A 370 13.43 15.17 -4.73
N ILE A 371 12.62 14.77 -3.75
CA ILE A 371 13.01 14.68 -2.33
C ILE A 371 14.20 13.73 -2.18
N VAL A 372 14.14 12.54 -2.78
CA VAL A 372 15.22 11.55 -2.71
C VAL A 372 16.51 12.07 -3.33
N ILE A 373 16.45 12.59 -4.56
CA ILE A 373 17.64 13.09 -5.27
C ILE A 373 18.26 14.26 -4.49
N GLY A 374 17.46 15.24 -4.07
CA GLY A 374 17.95 16.38 -3.31
C GLY A 374 18.59 15.96 -1.99
N GLN A 375 17.98 15.00 -1.29
CA GLN A 375 18.53 14.48 -0.04
C GLN A 375 19.88 13.80 -0.23
N LEU A 376 20.05 12.98 -1.28
CA LEU A 376 21.32 12.31 -1.57
C LEU A 376 22.45 13.34 -1.82
N HIS A 377 22.10 14.54 -2.28
CA HIS A 377 23.03 15.65 -2.50
C HIS A 377 23.12 16.63 -1.32
N LYS A 378 22.71 16.25 -0.11
CA LYS A 378 22.93 17.08 1.09
C LYS A 378 24.37 17.58 1.15
N ALA A 379 24.55 18.89 1.33
CA ALA A 379 25.85 19.56 1.39
C ALA A 379 26.79 19.23 0.20
N GLN A 380 26.21 18.91 -0.96
CA GLN A 380 26.93 18.63 -2.19
C GLN A 380 26.26 19.35 -3.35
N LYS A 381 27.07 19.70 -4.35
CA LYS A 381 26.57 20.30 -5.58
C LYS A 381 25.69 19.27 -6.30
N VAL A 382 24.45 19.64 -6.60
CA VAL A 382 23.58 18.84 -7.48
C VAL A 382 24.13 18.96 -8.92
N PRO A 383 24.18 17.86 -9.70
CA PRO A 383 24.65 17.91 -11.08
C PRO A 383 23.93 18.98 -11.93
N ASP A 384 24.71 19.77 -12.65
CA ASP A 384 24.21 20.95 -13.39
C ASP A 384 23.07 20.62 -14.37
N GLN A 385 23.06 19.39 -14.90
CA GLN A 385 22.09 18.93 -15.90
C GLN A 385 20.64 18.97 -15.43
N PHE A 386 20.39 18.78 -14.13
CA PHE A 386 19.02 18.73 -13.58
C PHE A 386 18.84 19.57 -12.31
N ARG A 387 19.88 20.30 -11.87
CA ARG A 387 19.87 21.07 -10.61
C ARG A 387 18.75 22.10 -10.54
N SER A 388 18.61 22.97 -11.54
CA SER A 388 17.58 24.02 -11.53
C SER A 388 16.18 23.41 -11.44
N ALA A 389 15.86 22.47 -12.33
CA ALA A 389 14.57 21.80 -12.35
C ALA A 389 14.26 21.08 -11.02
N LEU A 390 15.24 20.41 -10.43
CA LEU A 390 15.10 19.74 -9.13
C LEU A 390 14.77 20.74 -8.02
N ILE A 391 15.51 21.84 -7.95
CA ILE A 391 15.33 22.87 -6.94
C ILE A 391 13.98 23.58 -7.13
N ASP A 392 13.57 23.85 -8.35
CA ASP A 392 12.28 24.45 -8.65
C ASP A 392 11.13 23.52 -8.26
N SER A 393 11.23 22.22 -8.54
CA SER A 393 10.29 21.20 -8.05
C SER A 393 10.14 21.23 -6.52
N LEU A 394 11.27 21.28 -5.79
CA LEU A 394 11.27 21.37 -4.33
C LEU A 394 10.67 22.68 -3.80
N LYS A 395 10.87 23.82 -4.49
CA LYS A 395 10.24 25.10 -4.11
C LYS A 395 8.72 25.05 -4.27
N GLN A 396 8.22 24.45 -5.36
CA GLN A 396 6.78 24.36 -5.62
C GLN A 396 6.05 23.54 -4.55
N MET A 397 6.71 22.56 -3.94
CA MET A 397 6.13 21.76 -2.84
C MET A 397 5.86 22.58 -1.57
N ALA A 398 6.41 23.79 -1.41
CA ALA A 398 6.04 24.67 -0.30
C ALA A 398 4.55 25.07 -0.32
N PHE A 399 3.95 25.05 -1.52
CA PHE A 399 2.56 25.38 -1.79
C PHE A 399 1.67 24.13 -1.90
N ASP A 400 2.20 22.95 -1.59
CA ASP A 400 1.43 21.72 -1.63
C ASP A 400 0.33 21.71 -0.55
N LYS A 401 -0.74 20.96 -0.85
CA LYS A 401 -1.84 20.69 0.08
C LYS A 401 -1.46 19.62 1.10
N ASP A 402 -0.57 18.71 0.73
CA ASP A 402 -0.04 17.69 1.62
C ASP A 402 1.13 18.26 2.43
N ASP A 403 0.92 18.36 3.75
CA ASP A 403 1.91 18.88 4.68
C ASP A 403 3.19 18.02 4.74
N GLU A 404 3.14 16.73 4.35
CA GLU A 404 4.34 15.89 4.26
C GLU A 404 5.26 16.36 3.13
N PHE A 405 4.73 16.66 1.93
CA PHE A 405 5.54 17.23 0.85
C PHE A 405 6.15 18.57 1.25
N VAL A 406 5.38 19.42 1.93
CA VAL A 406 5.87 20.72 2.43
C VAL A 406 7.01 20.52 3.42
N TYR A 407 6.84 19.62 4.40
CA TYR A 407 7.88 19.32 5.38
C TYR A 407 9.16 18.76 4.73
N LEU A 408 9.02 17.73 3.88
CA LEU A 408 10.16 17.04 3.27
C LEU A 408 10.92 17.94 2.29
N SER A 409 10.22 18.77 1.52
CA SER A 409 10.86 19.72 0.60
C SER A 409 11.61 20.82 1.35
N GLY A 410 11.03 21.38 2.42
CA GLY A 410 11.72 22.34 3.29
C GLY A 410 12.99 21.75 3.91
N LEU A 411 12.92 20.52 4.43
CA LEU A 411 14.06 19.77 4.96
C LEU A 411 15.17 19.61 3.91
N VAL A 412 14.82 19.19 2.70
CA VAL A 412 15.79 18.95 1.62
C VAL A 412 16.40 20.25 1.13
N LEU A 413 15.62 21.33 0.95
CA LEU A 413 16.16 22.63 0.58
C LEU A 413 17.13 23.17 1.64
N ALA A 414 16.79 23.06 2.93
CA ALA A 414 17.69 23.43 4.02
C ALA A 414 19.03 22.70 3.91
N ARG A 415 19.00 21.40 3.61
CA ARG A 415 20.19 20.55 3.43
C ARG A 415 21.00 20.86 2.16
N LEU A 416 20.33 21.20 1.06
CA LEU A 416 20.98 21.61 -0.19
C LEU A 416 21.66 22.97 -0.07
N SER A 417 21.10 23.88 0.72
CA SER A 417 21.64 25.23 0.95
C SER A 417 22.94 25.27 1.76
N GLU A 418 23.37 24.14 2.34
CA GLU A 418 24.69 23.98 2.94
C GLU A 418 25.84 23.93 1.91
N CYS A 419 25.52 23.97 0.60
CA CYS A 419 26.48 23.98 -0.50
C CYS A 419 26.28 25.24 -1.35
N ASN A 420 27.33 26.08 -1.41
CA ASN A 420 27.29 27.38 -2.08
C ASN A 420 26.91 27.28 -3.56
N GLU A 421 27.32 26.21 -4.24
CA GLU A 421 27.02 25.99 -5.65
C GLU A 421 25.53 25.74 -5.92
N ASN A 422 24.72 25.39 -4.91
CA ASN A 422 23.27 25.25 -5.07
C ASN A 422 22.51 26.56 -4.80
N ILE A 423 23.13 27.51 -4.08
CA ILE A 423 22.44 28.72 -3.60
C ILE A 423 21.91 29.57 -4.75
N ALA A 424 22.68 29.71 -5.84
CA ALA A 424 22.27 30.51 -6.99
C ALA A 424 20.92 30.06 -7.57
N ASP A 425 20.70 28.75 -7.68
CA ASP A 425 19.42 28.18 -8.13
C ASP A 425 18.34 28.25 -7.05
N ILE A 426 18.68 28.04 -5.77
CA ILE A 426 17.72 28.17 -4.64
C ILE A 426 17.15 29.59 -4.57
N VAL A 427 17.98 30.60 -4.85
CA VAL A 427 17.59 32.02 -4.74
C VAL A 427 17.18 32.64 -6.07
N ALA A 428 17.11 31.84 -7.14
CA ALA A 428 16.55 32.27 -8.40
C ALA A 428 15.03 32.46 -8.27
N GLY A 429 14.54 33.61 -8.74
CA GLY A 429 13.13 34.01 -8.63
C GLY A 429 12.74 34.58 -7.26
N ASP A 430 11.45 34.52 -6.95
CA ASP A 430 10.88 34.97 -5.68
C ASP A 430 11.10 33.94 -4.56
N LEU A 431 11.20 34.42 -3.32
CA LEU A 431 11.49 33.60 -2.14
C LEU A 431 10.25 33.34 -1.26
N ASP A 432 9.05 33.49 -1.82
CA ASP A 432 7.77 33.35 -1.11
C ASP A 432 7.64 31.96 -0.44
N PHE A 433 8.32 30.94 -0.97
CA PHE A 433 8.36 29.61 -0.36
C PHE A 433 8.97 29.61 1.05
N ILE A 434 9.88 30.53 1.39
CA ILE A 434 10.45 30.67 2.75
C ILE A 434 9.35 31.12 3.72
N GLU A 435 8.56 32.13 3.32
CA GLU A 435 7.42 32.59 4.11
C GLU A 435 6.40 31.47 4.29
N GLN A 436 6.11 30.70 3.23
CA GLN A 436 5.20 29.57 3.31
C GLN A 436 5.66 28.54 4.34
N TYR A 437 6.92 28.11 4.33
CA TYR A 437 7.41 27.14 5.32
C TYR A 437 7.29 27.66 6.76
N ILE A 438 7.70 28.90 7.01
CA ILE A 438 7.73 29.48 8.35
C ILE A 438 6.31 29.80 8.86
N SER A 439 5.35 29.98 7.97
CA SER A 439 3.95 30.29 8.31
C SER A 439 3.04 29.06 8.49
N ARG A 440 3.56 27.84 8.33
CA ARG A 440 2.80 26.60 8.59
C ARG A 440 2.50 26.43 10.08
N THR A 441 1.56 25.53 10.38
CA THR A 441 1.20 25.17 11.76
C THR A 441 2.08 24.07 12.34
N ALA A 442 2.64 23.20 11.49
CA ALA A 442 3.52 22.11 11.91
C ALA A 442 4.91 22.65 12.27
N TYR A 443 5.26 22.60 13.56
CA TYR A 443 6.54 23.09 14.08
C TYR A 443 7.77 22.54 13.37
N SER A 444 7.76 21.27 12.99
CA SER A 444 8.85 20.66 12.24
C SER A 444 9.09 21.35 10.90
N THR A 445 8.03 21.77 10.21
CA THR A 445 8.11 22.49 8.93
C THR A 445 8.60 23.92 9.13
N ILE A 446 8.12 24.60 10.17
CA ILE A 446 8.59 25.93 10.54
C ILE A 446 10.10 25.91 10.82
N GLU A 447 10.57 24.93 11.60
CA GLU A 447 11.99 24.75 11.90
C GLU A 447 12.82 24.58 10.63
N GLN A 448 12.38 23.75 9.68
CA GLN A 448 13.10 23.58 8.41
C GLN A 448 13.14 24.86 7.57
N GLY A 449 12.03 25.62 7.54
CA GLY A 449 11.99 26.92 6.88
C GLY A 449 12.99 27.92 7.48
N MET A 450 13.11 27.94 8.81
CA MET A 450 14.09 28.80 9.50
C MET A 450 15.54 28.32 9.29
N LEU A 451 15.80 27.01 9.30
CA LEU A 451 17.12 26.45 9.00
C LEU A 451 17.56 26.76 7.57
N LEU A 452 16.63 26.69 6.60
CA LEU A 452 16.89 27.11 5.23
C LEU A 452 17.28 28.59 5.16
N ALA A 453 16.51 29.48 5.82
CA ALA A 453 16.84 30.90 5.87
C ALA A 453 18.22 31.15 6.52
N LEU A 454 18.53 30.49 7.63
CA LEU A 454 19.83 30.56 8.30
C LEU A 454 20.99 30.15 7.38
N ASN A 455 20.85 29.02 6.68
CA ASN A 455 21.88 28.56 5.76
C ASN A 455 22.09 29.54 4.60
N LEU A 456 21.01 30.07 4.00
CA LEU A 456 21.13 31.08 2.95
C LEU A 456 21.77 32.38 3.45
N LEU A 457 21.51 32.79 4.70
CA LEU A 457 22.16 33.96 5.31
C LEU A 457 23.65 33.72 5.60
N ASN A 458 24.02 32.50 6.01
CA ASN A 458 25.40 32.15 6.35
C ASN A 458 26.29 31.95 5.11
N PHE A 459 25.73 31.35 4.06
CA PHE A 459 26.49 30.90 2.88
C PHE A 459 26.25 31.76 1.63
N GLY A 460 25.18 32.56 1.62
CA GLY A 460 24.84 33.42 0.49
C GLY A 460 25.69 34.68 0.36
N SER A 461 25.69 35.27 -0.83
CA SER A 461 26.23 36.60 -1.09
C SER A 461 25.40 37.69 -0.39
N GLU A 462 25.88 38.94 -0.36
CA GLU A 462 25.11 40.05 0.21
C GLU A 462 23.74 40.28 -0.48
N ASP A 463 23.65 40.06 -1.80
CA ASP A 463 22.37 40.11 -2.51
C ASP A 463 21.40 39.04 -1.98
N VAL A 464 21.89 37.81 -1.81
CA VAL A 464 21.11 36.72 -1.23
C VAL A 464 20.65 37.04 0.18
N LYS A 465 21.54 37.57 1.02
CA LYS A 465 21.20 37.94 2.39
C LYS A 465 20.08 38.97 2.44
N ASN A 466 20.13 39.98 1.58
CA ASN A 466 19.09 41.00 1.49
C ASN A 466 17.74 40.43 1.01
N LYS A 467 17.74 39.52 0.04
CA LYS A 467 16.52 38.84 -0.43
C LYS A 467 15.90 37.99 0.68
N VAL A 468 16.70 37.16 1.36
CA VAL A 468 16.23 36.30 2.45
C VAL A 468 15.68 37.14 3.61
N LYS A 469 16.36 38.25 3.94
CA LYS A 469 15.92 39.19 4.98
C LYS A 469 14.52 39.75 4.71
N ALA A 470 14.18 39.99 3.44
CA ALA A 470 12.87 40.47 3.03
C ALA A 470 11.81 39.37 3.07
N ALA A 471 12.17 38.12 2.76
CA ALA A 471 11.26 36.97 2.68
C ALA A 471 10.90 36.34 4.03
N VAL A 472 11.70 36.54 5.09
CA VAL A 472 11.41 35.93 6.41
C VAL A 472 10.30 36.68 7.15
N PRO A 473 9.21 36.00 7.58
CA PRO A 473 8.13 36.61 8.36
C PRO A 473 8.55 36.85 9.82
N ARG A 474 9.24 37.98 10.07
CA ARG A 474 9.87 38.33 11.36
C ARG A 474 8.91 38.33 12.55
N ASN A 475 7.64 38.64 12.34
CA ASN A 475 6.60 38.60 13.37
C ASN A 475 6.40 37.18 13.90
N ILE A 476 6.35 36.18 13.01
CA ILE A 476 6.18 34.77 13.38
C ILE A 476 7.42 34.29 14.14
N VAL A 477 8.62 34.59 13.64
CA VAL A 477 9.89 34.23 14.32
C VAL A 477 9.94 34.79 15.74
N ARG A 478 9.55 36.07 15.94
CA ARG A 478 9.51 36.68 17.28
C ARG A 478 8.42 36.11 18.18
N GLN A 479 7.30 35.69 17.61
CA GLN A 479 6.23 35.04 18.37
C GLN A 479 6.71 33.69 18.92
N LEU A 480 7.42 32.90 18.12
CA LEU A 480 7.99 31.60 18.53
C LEU A 480 9.00 31.74 19.68
N ILE A 481 9.79 32.83 19.68
CA ILE A 481 10.72 33.13 20.78
C ILE A 481 9.95 33.41 22.08
N ARG A 482 8.84 34.15 22.01
CA ARG A 482 8.04 34.52 23.18
C ARG A 482 7.22 33.37 23.74
N SER A 483 6.72 32.46 22.89
CA SER A 483 5.89 31.33 23.35
C SER A 483 6.63 30.36 24.27
N GLN A 484 7.96 30.35 24.26
CA GLN A 484 8.76 29.55 25.20
C GLN A 484 8.61 30.02 26.66
N GLU A 485 8.37 31.32 26.87
CA GLU A 485 8.30 31.91 28.22
C GLU A 485 7.01 31.54 28.96
N GLU A 486 5.99 31.08 28.25
CA GLU A 486 4.64 30.85 28.79
C GLU A 486 4.30 29.36 29.03
N ASP A 487 5.07 28.42 28.45
CA ASP A 487 4.67 27.01 28.40
C ASP A 487 5.82 26.05 28.79
N GLU A 488 6.01 25.84 30.11
CA GLU A 488 7.07 24.98 30.68
C GLU A 488 7.00 23.49 30.28
N LEU A 489 5.91 23.06 29.63
CA LEU A 489 5.67 21.66 29.25
C LEU A 489 6.17 21.28 27.85
N PHE A 490 6.68 22.24 27.06
CA PHE A 490 7.13 21.99 25.69
C PHE A 490 8.66 21.90 25.58
N GLN A 491 9.19 20.67 25.57
CA GLN A 491 10.58 20.37 25.19
C GLN A 491 10.78 20.51 23.67
N GLN A 492 10.72 21.74 23.14
CA GLN A 492 11.02 22.07 21.73
C GLN A 492 12.30 22.92 21.60
N ASP A 493 13.36 22.53 22.30
CA ASP A 493 14.61 23.31 22.39
C ASP A 493 15.20 23.65 21.00
N GLY A 494 15.04 22.78 20.00
CA GLY A 494 15.56 22.98 18.64
C GLY A 494 14.87 24.12 17.87
N LEU A 495 13.53 24.16 17.91
CA LEU A 495 12.75 25.17 17.19
C LEU A 495 13.04 26.58 17.71
N VAL A 496 12.99 26.74 19.04
CA VAL A 496 13.18 28.06 19.65
C VAL A 496 14.62 28.54 19.48
N LEU A 497 15.60 27.65 19.65
CA LEU A 497 17.00 28.00 19.38
C LEU A 497 17.19 28.45 17.93
N THR A 498 16.58 27.76 16.97
CA THR A 498 16.62 28.12 15.55
C THR A 498 15.97 29.51 15.33
N ALA A 499 14.85 29.79 15.98
CA ALA A 499 14.18 31.09 15.90
C ALA A 499 15.04 32.23 16.49
N VAL A 500 15.66 32.01 17.66
CA VAL A 500 16.58 32.97 18.30
C VAL A 500 17.76 33.27 17.38
N LEU A 501 18.44 32.24 16.88
CA LEU A 501 19.58 32.39 15.97
C LEU A 501 19.19 33.17 14.70
N LEU A 502 18.04 32.86 14.12
CA LEU A 502 17.56 33.55 12.92
C LEU A 502 17.26 35.03 13.21
N ASN A 503 16.60 35.32 14.33
CA ASN A 503 16.31 36.69 14.74
C ASN A 503 17.60 37.50 14.98
N ASP A 504 18.61 36.91 15.62
CA ASP A 504 19.87 37.57 15.92
C ASP A 504 20.66 37.91 14.65
N ILE A 505 20.77 36.96 13.71
CA ILE A 505 21.44 37.19 12.42
C ILE A 505 20.70 38.28 11.61
N LEU A 506 19.35 38.28 11.63
CA LEU A 506 18.54 39.27 10.94
C LEU A 506 18.66 40.70 11.50
N GLN A 507 19.10 40.85 12.75
CA GLN A 507 19.45 42.12 13.39
C GLN A 507 20.88 42.56 13.08
N PHE A 508 21.81 41.62 12.88
CA PHE A 508 23.20 41.96 12.57
C PHE A 508 23.40 42.42 11.12
N ILE A 509 22.60 41.88 10.18
CA ILE A 509 22.64 42.25 8.75
C ILE A 509 21.79 43.52 8.46
N SER A 510 21.33 44.26 9.48
CA SER A 510 20.67 45.57 9.33
C SER A 510 21.59 46.70 9.70
#